data_AF-D5H2X1-F1
#
_entry.id   AF-D5H2X1-F1
#
_cell.length_a   1.000
_cell.length_b   1.000
_cell.length_c   1.000
_cell.angle_alpha   90.00
_cell.angle_beta   90.00
_cell.angle_gamma   90.00
#
_symmetry.space_group_name_H-M   'P 1'
#
loop_
_entity.id
_entity.type
_entity.pdbx_description
1 polymer ?
#
loop_
_entity_poly.entity_id
_entity_poly.type
_entity_poly.pdbx_seq_one_letter_code
_entity_poly.pdbx_strand_id
1 'polypeptide(L)' 'MQIRTATVQDLSQICAFYKQVCLDQKTDDYSPDWHWGVYPSEEGLKQQINNATVIIATDNDKVIELCRSC' A
#
# COMPACT_ATOMS: atom_id res chain seq x y z
N MET A 1 -13.95 2.23 -10.25
CA MET A 1 -12.62 2.86 -10.06
C MET A 1 -12.71 4.33 -9.63
N GLN A 2 -12.16 4.68 -8.47
CA GLN A 2 -11.94 6.05 -8.00
C GLN A 2 -10.47 6.24 -7.60
N ILE A 3 -9.93 7.46 -7.78
CA ILE A 3 -8.57 7.81 -7.38
C ILE A 3 -8.67 8.93 -6.35
N ARG A 4 -8.06 8.76 -5.17
CA ARG A 4 -8.06 9.75 -4.10
C ARG A 4 -6.85 9.62 -3.18
N THR A 5 -6.59 10.66 -2.40
CA THR A 5 -5.64 10.59 -1.28
C THR A 5 -6.15 9.58 -0.26
N ALA A 6 -5.25 8.72 0.23
CA ALA A 6 -5.55 7.78 1.28
C ALA A 6 -5.77 8.51 2.62
N THR A 7 -6.64 7.93 3.44
CA THR A 7 -6.91 8.37 4.80
C THR A 7 -6.53 7.26 5.78
N VAL A 8 -6.48 7.58 7.08
CA VAL A 8 -6.16 6.59 8.12
C VAL A 8 -7.17 5.42 8.14
N GLN A 9 -8.40 5.64 7.65
CA GLN A 9 -9.41 4.58 7.54
C GLN A 9 -9.04 3.51 6.49
N ASP A 10 -8.18 3.86 5.53
CA ASP A 10 -7.70 2.95 4.49
C ASP A 10 -6.51 2.10 4.94
N LEU A 11 -5.92 2.39 6.10
CA LEU A 11 -4.68 1.77 6.57
C LEU A 11 -4.78 0.24 6.60
N SER A 12 -5.88 -0.32 7.08
CA SER A 12 -6.06 -1.78 7.15
C SER A 12 -6.04 -2.43 5.77
N GLN A 13 -6.70 -1.81 4.78
CA GLN A 13 -6.71 -2.29 3.39
C GLN A 13 -5.34 -2.15 2.72
N ILE A 14 -4.66 -1.03 2.95
CA ILE A 14 -3.31 -0.79 2.42
C ILE A 14 -2.30 -1.79 3.02
N CYS A 15 -2.38 -2.07 4.32
CA CYS A 15 -1.57 -3.11 4.96
C CYS A 15 -1.85 -4.49 4.35
N ALA A 16 -3.13 -4.83 4.11
CA ALA A 16 -3.50 -6.09 3.48
C ALA A 16 -2.95 -6.21 2.05
N PHE A 17 -3.02 -5.12 1.26
CA PHE A 17 -2.45 -5.04 -0.07
C PHE A 17 -0.94 -5.35 -0.06
N TYR A 18 -0.17 -4.63 0.75
CA TYR A 18 1.28 -4.82 0.78
C TYR A 18 1.70 -6.19 1.34
N LYS A 19 0.97 -6.74 2.31
CA LYS A 19 1.19 -8.12 2.76
C LYS A 19 0.99 -9.11 1.61
N GLN A 20 -0.01 -8.92 0.77
CA GLN A 20 -0.24 -9.76 -0.39
C GLN A 20 0.89 -9.63 -1.42
N VAL A 21 1.31 -8.40 -1.75
CA VAL A 21 2.47 -8.18 -2.63
C VAL A 21 3.72 -8.87 -2.11
N CYS A 22 4.01 -8.76 -0.80
CA CYS A 22 5.16 -9.43 -0.19
C CYS A 22 5.06 -10.97 -0.16
N LEU A 23 3.86 -11.53 -0.33
CA LEU A 23 3.69 -12.97 -0.50
C LEU A 23 3.92 -13.37 -1.96
N ASP A 24 3.35 -12.60 -2.89
CA ASP A 24 3.39 -12.89 -4.34
C ASP A 24 4.81 -12.72 -4.90
N GLN A 25 5.60 -11.78 -4.37
CA GLN A 25 6.99 -11.54 -4.78
C GLN A 25 7.88 -12.79 -4.70
N LYS A 26 7.59 -13.73 -3.78
CA LYS A 26 8.40 -14.95 -3.60
C LYS A 26 8.41 -15.86 -4.83
N THR A 27 7.48 -15.64 -5.75
CA THR A 27 7.29 -16.41 -6.97
C THR A 27 7.61 -15.62 -8.23
N ASP A 28 8.09 -14.38 -8.09
CA ASP A 28 8.37 -13.47 -9.20
C ASP A 28 9.85 -13.06 -9.21
N ASP A 29 10.54 -13.46 -10.29
CA ASP A 29 11.97 -13.24 -10.53
C ASP A 29 12.36 -11.75 -10.61
N TYR A 30 11.40 -10.85 -10.86
CA TYR A 30 11.64 -9.41 -11.03
C TYR A 30 10.82 -8.56 -10.06
N SER A 31 10.45 -9.13 -8.93
CA SER A 31 9.72 -8.42 -7.90
C SER A 31 10.62 -7.44 -7.12
N PRO A 32 10.04 -6.35 -6.59
CA PRO A 32 10.76 -5.50 -5.65
C PRO A 32 11.10 -6.30 -4.39
N ASP A 33 12.30 -6.12 -3.85
CA ASP A 33 12.78 -6.79 -2.62
C ASP A 33 12.13 -6.17 -1.36
N TRP A 34 10.81 -6.23 -1.29
CA TRP A 34 10.02 -5.71 -0.20
C TRP A 34 9.90 -6.75 0.92
N HIS A 35 9.94 -6.27 2.16
CA HIS A 35 9.88 -7.12 3.34
C HIS A 35 8.91 -6.49 4.31
N TRP A 36 7.73 -7.12 4.47
CA TRP A 36 6.73 -6.63 5.40
C TRP A 36 7.31 -6.48 6.80
N GLY A 37 7.15 -5.30 7.41
CA GLY A 37 7.70 -4.95 8.72
C GLY A 37 9.06 -4.25 8.67
N VAL A 38 9.79 -4.32 7.55
CA VAL A 38 11.02 -3.55 7.30
C VAL A 38 10.72 -2.44 6.29
N TYR A 39 10.30 -2.81 5.09
CA TYR A 39 9.81 -1.91 4.05
C TYR A 39 8.85 -2.66 3.11
N PRO A 40 7.53 -2.34 3.12
CA PRO A 40 6.86 -1.39 4.01
C PRO A 40 6.57 -1.96 5.41
N SER A 41 6.26 -1.07 6.36
CA SER A 41 5.74 -1.41 7.70
C SER A 41 4.44 -0.66 7.97
N GLU A 42 3.60 -1.17 8.88
CA GLU A 42 2.34 -0.50 9.25
C GLU A 42 2.58 0.92 9.77
N GLU A 43 3.58 1.11 10.64
CA GLU A 43 3.95 2.43 11.17
C GLU A 43 4.40 3.38 10.06
N GLY A 44 5.25 2.91 9.14
CA GLY A 44 5.72 3.69 8.00
C GLY A 44 4.59 4.07 7.03
N LEU A 45 3.63 3.17 6.81
CA LEU A 45 2.44 3.44 5.99
C LEU A 45 1.52 4.46 6.66
N LYS A 46 1.27 4.30 7.96
CA LYS A 46 0.47 5.25 8.74
C LYS A 46 1.07 6.65 8.72
N GLN A 47 2.39 6.78 8.85
CA GLN A 47 3.08 8.07 8.73
C GLN A 47 2.92 8.68 7.34
N GLN A 48 3.07 7.90 6.28
CA GLN A 48 2.91 8.39 4.91
C GLN A 48 1.48 8.86 4.60
N ILE A 49 0.48 8.13 5.10
CA ILE A 49 -0.94 8.51 5.00
C ILE A 49 -1.21 9.81 5.78
N ASN A 50 -0.70 9.92 7.01
CA ASN A 50 -0.85 11.14 7.82
C ASN A 50 -0.21 12.36 7.16
N ASN A 51 0.86 12.16 6.39
CA ASN A 51 1.52 13.21 5.61
C ASN A 51 0.82 13.50 4.27
N ALA A 52 -0.33 12.87 3.99
CA ALA A 52 -1.07 12.99 2.73
C ALA A 52 -0.26 12.65 1.48
N THR A 53 0.76 11.78 1.62
CA THR A 53 1.69 11.42 0.52
C THR A 53 1.30 10.16 -0.24
N VAL A 54 0.13 9.57 0.05
CA VAL A 54 -0.33 8.31 -0.54
C VAL A 54 -1.59 8.55 -1.34
N ILE A 55 -1.53 8.24 -2.63
CA ILE A 55 -2.67 8.20 -3.53
C ILE A 55 -3.06 6.74 -3.72
N ILE A 56 -4.34 6.43 -3.62
CA ILE A 56 -4.90 5.09 -3.85
C ILE A 56 -5.90 5.11 -5.00
N ALA A 57 -5.92 4.02 -5.75
CA ALA A 57 -7.04 3.68 -6.60
C ALA A 57 -7.89 2.61 -5.91
N THR A 58 -9.22 2.82 -5.89
CA THR A 58 -10.18 1.87 -5.34
C THR A 58 -11.15 1.37 -6.41
N ASP A 59 -11.49 0.09 -6.34
CA ASP A 59 -12.58 -0.52 -7.10
C ASP A 59 -13.50 -1.32 -6.16
N ASN A 60 -14.80 -1.02 -6.16
CA ASN A 60 -15.76 -1.57 -5.19
C ASN A 60 -15.26 -1.44 -3.73
N ASP A 61 -14.78 -0.26 -3.35
CA ASP A 61 -14.19 0.08 -2.03
C ASP A 61 -12.93 -0.71 -1.64
N LYS A 62 -12.40 -1.55 -2.53
CA LYS A 62 -11.14 -2.27 -2.35
C LYS A 62 -9.97 -1.48 -2.94
N VAL A 63 -8.88 -1.34 -2.19
CA VAL A 63 -7.61 -0.79 -2.72
C VAL A 63 -7.02 -1.76 -3.75
N ILE A 64 -6.82 -1.27 -4.97
CA ILE A 64 -6.26 -2.05 -6.10
C ILE A 64 -4.88 -1.56 -6.54
N GLU A 65 -4.56 -0.30 -6.26
CA GLU A 65 -3.27 0.30 -6.60
C GLU A 65 -2.97 1.41 -5.60
N LEU A 66 -1.67 1.66 -5.38
CA LEU A 66 -1.19 2.69 -4.50
C LEU A 66 0.10 3.31 -5.05
N CYS A 67 0.19 4.63 -4.96
CA CYS A 67 1.31 5.41 -5.44
C CYS A 67 1.67 6.49 -4.41
N ARG A 68 2.96 6.74 -4.23
CA ARG A 68 3.44 7.84 -3.39
C ARG A 68 3.48 9.11 -4.24
N SER A 69 2.82 10.18 -3.79
CA SER A 69 2.95 11.48 -4.46
C SER A 69 4.40 11.96 -4.34
N CYS A 70 5.05 12.20 -5.48
CA CYS A 70 6.40 12.75 -5.56
C CYS A 70 6.49 14.15 -4.93
#